data_AF-A0A7Y2E393-F1
#
_entry.id   AF-A0A7Y2E393-F1
#
_cell.length_a   1.000
_cell.length_b   1.000
_cell.length_c   1.000
_cell.angle_alpha   90.00
_cell.angle_beta   90.00
_cell.angle_gamma   90.00
#
_symmetry.space_group_name_H-M   'P 1'
#
loop_
_entity.id
_entity.type
_entity.pdbx_description
1 polymer ?
#
loop_
_entity_poly.entity_id
_entity_poly.type
_entity_poly.pdbx_seq_one_letter_code
_entity_poly.pdbx_strand_id
1 'polypeptide(L)'
;MSTQRSLQYRIIPVMLTVVALVTVTGIFAYQRFTATVSSIEKESQPNVTIDNLQDLQTYIREAENCVKSYSLTRDEFYLNDFYWNAKRVSKKIDELHAIQKELSIKSMDLDSLDRLINRKFEGLNSVLQLQDQYR
;
A
#
# COMPACT_ATOMS: atom_id res chain seq x y z
N MET A 1 -71.13 6.71 10.78
CA MET A 1 -69.71 6.36 11.06
C MET A 1 -69.08 5.48 9.97
N SER A 2 -69.47 5.59 8.69
CA SER A 2 -68.90 4.76 7.59
C SER A 2 -67.97 5.53 6.63
N THR A 3 -68.06 6.87 6.58
CA THR A 3 -67.28 7.71 5.65
C THR A 3 -65.81 7.89 6.04
N GLN A 4 -65.44 7.65 7.30
CA GLN A 4 -64.03 7.74 7.74
C GLN A 4 -63.18 6.53 7.31
N ARG A 5 -63.77 5.34 7.15
CA ARG A 5 -63.02 4.13 6.76
C ARG A 5 -62.60 4.15 5.28
N SER A 6 -63.38 4.76 4.38
CA SER A 6 -63.03 4.86 2.95
C SER A 6 -61.86 5.83 2.70
N LEU A 7 -61.75 6.89 3.50
CA LEU A 7 -60.60 7.80 3.48
C LEU A 7 -59.31 7.10 3.93
N GLN A 8 -59.38 6.30 5.00
CA GLN A 8 -58.23 5.54 5.51
C GLN A 8 -57.66 4.57 4.45
N TYR A 9 -58.53 3.81 3.78
CA TYR A 9 -58.08 2.88 2.72
C TYR A 9 -57.48 3.56 1.49
N ARG A 10 -57.83 4.83 1.22
CA ARG A 10 -57.31 5.58 0.07
C ARG A 10 -55.95 6.26 0.35
N ILE A 11 -55.67 6.57 1.62
CA ILE A 11 -54.44 7.28 2.05
C ILE A 11 -53.28 6.31 2.31
N ILE A 12 -53.57 5.09 2.78
CA ILE A 12 -52.56 4.03 3.03
C ILE A 12 -51.63 3.77 1.82
N PRO A 13 -52.11 3.56 0.58
CA PRO A 13 -51.23 3.29 -0.56
C PRO A 13 -50.34 4.48 -0.92
N VAL A 14 -50.83 5.71 -0.74
CA VAL A 14 -50.05 6.94 -0.99
C VAL A 14 -48.89 7.04 0.01
N MET A 15 -49.17 6.82 1.30
CA MET A 15 -48.15 6.82 2.35
C MET A 15 -47.09 5.74 2.11
N LEU A 16 -47.50 4.55 1.71
CA LEU A 16 -46.58 3.44 1.43
C LEU A 16 -45.66 3.75 0.23
N THR A 17 -46.18 4.44 -0.78
CA THR A 17 -45.39 4.88 -1.95
C THR A 17 -44.33 5.92 -1.54
N VAL A 18 -44.70 6.88 -0.68
CA VAL A 18 -43.75 7.88 -0.17
C VAL A 18 -42.65 7.22 0.66
N VAL A 19 -42.98 6.27 1.52
CA VAL A 19 -41.98 5.52 2.31
C VAL A 19 -41.04 4.75 1.39
N ALA A 20 -41.56 4.04 0.37
CA ALA A 20 -40.75 3.32 -0.59
C ALA A 20 -39.77 4.24 -1.34
N LEU A 21 -40.22 5.42 -1.78
CA LEU A 21 -39.37 6.42 -2.43
C LEU A 21 -38.25 6.91 -1.52
N VAL A 22 -38.55 7.18 -0.25
CA VAL A 22 -37.54 7.59 0.75
C VAL A 22 -36.53 6.47 0.99
N THR A 23 -36.96 5.22 1.09
CA THR A 23 -36.06 4.06 1.26
C THR A 23 -35.13 3.89 0.06
N VAL A 24 -35.65 3.97 -1.16
CA VAL A 24 -34.85 3.88 -2.39
C VAL A 24 -33.84 5.02 -2.44
N THR A 25 -34.26 6.24 -2.11
CA THR A 25 -33.38 7.42 -2.07
C THR A 25 -32.30 7.27 -0.99
N GLY A 26 -32.64 6.72 0.18
CA GLY A 26 -31.69 6.43 1.25
C GLY A 26 -30.66 5.36 0.87
N ILE A 27 -31.09 4.29 0.19
CA ILE A 27 -30.19 3.26 -0.34
C ILE A 27 -29.28 3.84 -1.41
N PHE A 28 -29.82 4.62 -2.35
CA PHE A 28 -29.03 5.29 -3.39
C PHE A 28 -28.03 6.28 -2.79
N ALA A 29 -28.46 7.09 -1.82
CA ALA A 29 -27.58 8.02 -1.13
C ALA A 29 -26.47 7.28 -0.38
N TYR A 30 -26.79 6.19 0.32
CA TYR A 30 -25.79 5.36 1.00
C TYR A 30 -24.80 4.75 0.01
N GLN A 31 -25.26 4.15 -1.09
CA GLN A 31 -24.40 3.59 -2.13
C GLN A 31 -23.49 4.66 -2.77
N ARG A 32 -24.02 5.86 -3.04
CA ARG A 32 -23.25 6.97 -3.60
C ARG A 32 -22.25 7.54 -2.60
N PHE A 33 -22.61 7.63 -1.33
CA PHE A 33 -21.73 8.11 -0.28
C PHE A 33 -20.57 7.13 -0.02
N THR A 34 -20.87 5.82 0.06
CA THR A 34 -19.85 4.78 0.18
C THR A 34 -18.93 4.73 -1.05
N ALA A 35 -19.49 4.88 -2.27
CA ALA A 35 -18.68 4.91 -3.48
C ALA A 35 -17.74 6.13 -3.54
N THR A 36 -18.22 7.33 -3.19
CA THR A 36 -17.38 8.54 -3.18
C THR A 36 -16.29 8.48 -2.10
N VAL A 37 -16.62 8.01 -0.89
CA VAL A 37 -15.62 7.84 0.18
C VAL A 37 -14.55 6.82 -0.23
N SER A 38 -14.93 5.72 -0.90
CA SER A 38 -13.96 4.74 -1.42
C SER A 38 -13.07 5.28 -2.55
N SER A 39 -13.55 6.26 -3.31
CA SER A 39 -12.77 6.88 -4.39
C SER A 39 -11.78 7.92 -3.89
N ILE A 40 -12.09 8.62 -2.78
CA ILE A 40 -11.19 9.63 -2.19
C ILE A 40 -9.94 8.98 -1.58
N GLU A 41 -10.08 7.80 -0.97
CA GLU A 41 -8.93 7.06 -0.43
C GLU A 41 -7.98 6.55 -1.54
N LYS A 42 -8.56 6.27 -2.71
CA LYS A 42 -7.85 5.71 -3.88
C LYS A 42 -6.98 6.71 -4.62
N GLU A 43 -7.21 8.02 -4.46
CA GLU A 43 -6.37 9.06 -5.09
C GLU A 43 -5.12 9.42 -4.26
N SER A 44 -5.10 9.13 -2.96
CA SER A 44 -3.94 9.43 -2.09
C SER A 44 -2.90 8.30 -2.01
N GLN A 45 -3.35 7.05 -2.13
CA GLN A 45 -2.49 5.85 -2.08
C GLN A 45 -1.49 5.65 -3.25
N PRO A 46 -1.77 6.05 -4.50
CA PRO A 46 -0.83 5.92 -5.61
C PRO A 46 0.46 6.70 -5.35
N ASN A 47 0.33 7.89 -4.75
CA ASN A 47 1.47 8.75 -4.47
C ASN A 47 2.38 8.13 -3.40
N VAL A 48 1.80 7.61 -2.31
CA VAL A 48 2.54 6.93 -1.24
C VAL A 48 3.29 5.70 -1.75
N THR A 49 2.70 4.95 -2.69
CA THR A 49 3.35 3.77 -3.28
C THR A 49 4.55 4.16 -4.15
N ILE A 50 4.41 5.21 -4.98
CA ILE A 50 5.50 5.72 -5.82
C ILE A 50 6.66 6.25 -4.97
N ASP A 51 6.35 7.03 -3.93
CA ASP A 51 7.34 7.56 -3.00
C ASP A 51 8.11 6.41 -2.31
N ASN A 52 7.39 5.38 -1.86
CA ASN A 52 8.00 4.19 -1.26
C ASN A 52 8.95 3.44 -2.21
N LEU A 53 8.61 3.34 -3.50
CA LEU A 53 9.47 2.72 -4.50
C LEU A 53 10.71 3.58 -4.81
N GLN A 54 10.56 4.91 -4.82
CA GLN A 54 11.68 5.83 -5.05
C GLN A 54 12.68 5.82 -3.87
N ASP A 55 12.17 5.79 -2.64
CA ASP A 55 12.96 5.60 -1.44
C ASP A 55 13.75 4.28 -1.52
N LEU A 56 13.06 3.20 -1.89
CA LEU A 56 13.67 1.88 -2.01
C LEU A 56 14.80 1.85 -3.06
N GLN A 57 14.60 2.49 -4.21
CA GLN A 57 15.65 2.64 -5.21
C GLN A 57 16.86 3.43 -4.66
N THR A 58 16.61 4.46 -3.86
CA THR A 58 17.64 5.30 -3.26
C THR A 58 18.47 4.51 -2.25
N TYR A 59 17.85 3.80 -1.31
CA TYR A 59 18.56 3.00 -0.32
C TYR A 59 19.36 1.85 -0.94
N ILE A 60 18.85 1.24 -2.02
CA ILE A 60 19.60 0.23 -2.77
C ILE A 60 20.87 0.84 -3.40
N ARG A 61 20.75 2.03 -4.00
CA ARG A 61 21.89 2.72 -4.61
C ARG A 61 22.92 3.15 -3.56
N GLU A 62 22.45 3.61 -2.40
CA GLU A 62 23.32 3.95 -1.28
C GLU A 62 24.06 2.72 -0.76
N ALA A 63 23.37 1.58 -0.58
CA ALA A 63 24.00 0.33 -0.19
C ALA A 63 25.10 -0.12 -1.18
N GLU A 64 24.86 -0.02 -2.48
CA GLU A 64 25.89 -0.30 -3.49
C GLU A 64 27.10 0.63 -3.38
N ASN A 65 26.85 1.92 -3.16
CA ASN A 65 27.90 2.90 -2.99
C ASN A 65 28.71 2.63 -1.72
N CYS A 66 28.07 2.24 -0.62
CA CYS A 66 28.73 1.82 0.61
C CYS A 66 29.70 0.65 0.37
N VAL A 67 29.26 -0.40 -0.35
CA VAL A 67 30.14 -1.54 -0.70
C VAL A 67 31.34 -1.10 -1.54
N LYS A 68 31.12 -0.21 -2.51
CA LYS A 68 32.21 0.34 -3.33
C LYS A 68 33.17 1.18 -2.50
N SER A 69 32.67 2.09 -1.67
CA SER A 69 33.48 2.92 -0.80
C SER A 69 34.28 2.06 0.17
N TYR A 70 33.65 1.09 0.83
CA TYR A 70 34.33 0.14 1.70
C TYR A 70 35.45 -0.62 0.95
N SER A 71 35.19 -1.07 -0.28
CA SER A 71 36.20 -1.79 -1.07
C SER A 71 37.45 -0.96 -1.37
N LEU A 72 37.28 0.37 -1.50
CA LEU A 72 38.33 1.32 -1.81
C LEU A 72 39.06 1.84 -0.56
N THR A 73 38.30 2.18 0.48
CA THR A 73 38.83 2.88 1.67
C THR A 73 39.11 1.96 2.83
N ARG A 74 38.43 0.80 2.89
CA ARG A 74 38.43 -0.14 4.02
C ARG A 74 37.94 0.45 5.34
N ASP A 75 37.16 1.52 5.25
CA ASP A 75 36.57 2.19 6.41
C ASP A 75 35.27 1.50 6.83
N GLU A 76 35.25 0.96 8.04
CA GLU A 76 34.11 0.27 8.66
C GLU A 76 32.85 1.13 8.74
N PHE A 77 32.97 2.46 8.67
CA PHE A 77 31.82 3.36 8.54
C PHE A 77 30.92 2.94 7.36
N TYR A 78 31.50 2.69 6.19
CA TYR A 78 30.72 2.30 5.01
C TYR A 78 30.16 0.87 5.12
N LEU A 79 30.83 -0.02 5.87
CA LEU A 79 30.30 -1.36 6.13
C LEU A 79 29.05 -1.30 7.01
N ASN A 80 29.08 -0.47 8.05
CA ASN A 80 27.93 -0.25 8.93
C ASN A 80 26.76 0.39 8.18
N ASP A 81 27.05 1.41 7.36
CA ASP A 81 26.03 2.07 6.53
C ASP A 81 25.40 1.12 5.51
N PHE A 82 26.17 0.17 4.95
CA PHE A 82 25.61 -0.88 4.10
C PHE A 82 24.54 -1.71 4.82
N TYR A 83 24.86 -2.24 6.01
CA TYR A 83 23.90 -3.06 6.77
C TYR A 83 22.68 -2.25 7.22
N TRP A 84 22.88 -0.97 7.53
CA TRP A 84 21.78 -0.10 7.90
C TRP A 84 20.85 0.19 6.71
N ASN A 85 21.41 0.43 5.52
CA ASN A 85 20.63 0.56 4.29
C ASN A 85 19.91 -0.74 3.91
N ALA A 86 20.54 -1.91 4.10
CA ALA A 86 19.88 -3.21 3.92
C ALA A 86 18.64 -3.35 4.82
N LYS A 87 18.74 -2.95 6.09
CA LYS A 87 17.61 -2.96 7.03
C LYS A 87 16.49 -2.00 6.62
N ARG A 88 16.84 -0.81 6.10
CA ARG A 88 15.86 0.17 5.59
C ARG A 88 15.10 -0.36 4.38
N VAL A 89 15.79 -1.01 3.44
CA VAL A 89 15.17 -1.63 2.28
C VAL A 89 14.20 -2.73 2.71
N SER A 90 14.61 -3.64 3.60
CA SER A 90 13.74 -4.69 4.14
C SER A 90 12.48 -4.11 4.80
N LYS A 91 12.63 -3.10 5.66
CA LYS A 91 11.49 -2.44 6.30
C LYS A 91 10.52 -1.83 5.27
N LYS A 92 11.04 -1.21 4.21
CA LYS A 92 10.21 -0.58 3.17
C LYS A 92 9.46 -1.61 2.34
N ILE A 93 10.06 -2.77 2.06
CA ILE A 93 9.39 -3.90 1.41
C ILE A 93 8.24 -4.40 2.29
N ASP A 94 8.45 -4.55 3.60
CA ASP A 94 7.40 -4.95 4.54
C ASP A 94 6.24 -3.95 4.56
N GLU A 95 6.54 -2.65 4.54
CA GLU A 95 5.52 -1.57 4.43
C GLU A 95 4.71 -1.69 3.12
N LEU A 96 5.37 -1.98 1.98
CA LEU A 96 4.69 -2.20 0.69
C LEU A 96 3.82 -3.45 0.70
N HIS A 97 4.25 -4.54 1.36
CA HIS A 97 3.42 -5.73 1.53
C HIS A 97 2.21 -5.47 2.43
N ALA A 98 2.37 -4.66 3.49
CA ALA A 98 1.26 -4.28 4.36
C ALA A 98 0.18 -3.50 3.61
N ILE A 99 0.57 -2.52 2.78
CA ILE A 99 -0.33 -1.75 1.92
C ILE A 99 -1.07 -2.68 0.94
N GLN A 100 -0.35 -3.62 0.32
CA GLN A 100 -0.98 -4.58 -0.60
C GLN A 100 -2.02 -5.47 0.08
N LYS A 101 -1.72 -5.94 1.29
CA LYS A 101 -2.60 -6.79 2.09
C LYS A 101 -3.87 -6.04 2.49
N GLU A 102 -3.74 -4.78 2.91
CA GLU A 102 -4.87 -3.92 3.25
C GLU A 102 -5.81 -3.70 2.05
N LEU A 103 -5.24 -3.50 0.86
CA LEU A 103 -6.01 -3.28 -0.37
C LEU A 103 -6.50 -4.57 -1.04
N SER A 104 -6.16 -5.74 -0.48
CA SER A 104 -6.43 -7.07 -1.10
C SER A 104 -5.94 -7.17 -2.55
N ILE A 105 -4.91 -6.39 -2.91
CA ILE A 105 -4.29 -6.41 -4.23
C ILE A 105 -3.23 -7.50 -4.20
N LYS A 106 -3.43 -8.56 -4.99
CA LYS A 106 -2.39 -9.57 -5.19
C LYS A 106 -1.49 -9.12 -6.33
N SER A 107 -0.31 -8.56 -6.05
CA SER A 107 0.64 -8.19 -7.11
C SER A 107 1.84 -9.14 -7.14
N MET A 108 1.91 -9.93 -8.21
CA MET A 108 3.06 -10.81 -8.51
C MET A 108 4.35 -10.00 -8.73
N ASP A 109 4.22 -8.70 -9.02
CA ASP A 109 5.32 -7.78 -9.26
C ASP A 109 6.09 -7.44 -7.98
N LEU A 110 5.43 -7.29 -6.82
CA LEU A 110 6.14 -7.00 -5.56
C LEU A 110 6.93 -8.21 -5.05
N ASP A 111 6.35 -9.41 -5.12
CA ASP A 111 7.06 -10.66 -4.76
C ASP A 111 8.27 -10.90 -5.67
N SER A 112 8.17 -10.48 -6.94
CA SER A 112 9.29 -10.56 -7.89
C SER A 112 10.36 -9.52 -7.59
N LEU A 113 9.93 -8.31 -7.23
CA LEU A 113 10.81 -7.21 -6.83
C LEU A 113 11.59 -7.55 -5.55
N ASP A 114 10.92 -8.04 -4.51
CA ASP A 114 11.54 -8.46 -3.25
C ASP A 114 12.62 -9.53 -3.50
N ARG A 115 12.30 -10.56 -4.28
CA ARG A 115 13.26 -11.60 -4.67
C ARG A 115 14.48 -11.05 -5.41
N LEU A 116 14.28 -10.08 -6.30
CA LEU A 116 15.39 -9.46 -7.04
C LEU A 116 16.28 -8.62 -6.13
N ILE A 117 15.67 -7.91 -5.18
CA ILE A 117 16.39 -7.10 -4.17
C ILE A 117 17.21 -8.01 -3.27
N ASN A 118 16.62 -9.12 -2.78
CA ASN A 118 17.34 -10.07 -1.93
C ASN A 118 18.56 -10.65 -2.66
N ARG A 119 18.41 -11.07 -3.92
CA ARG A 119 19.56 -11.51 -4.74
C ARG A 119 20.64 -10.43 -4.89
N LYS A 120 20.24 -9.17 -5.02
CA LYS A 120 21.19 -8.06 -5.12
C LYS A 120 21.97 -7.88 -3.83
N PHE A 121 21.30 -7.89 -2.68
CA PHE A 121 21.96 -7.78 -1.37
C PHE A 121 22.83 -9.01 -1.04
N GLU A 122 22.43 -10.21 -1.43
CA GLU A 122 23.26 -11.41 -1.35
C GLU A 122 24.56 -11.26 -2.16
N GLY A 123 24.47 -10.74 -3.39
CA GLY A 123 25.63 -10.47 -4.23
C GLY A 123 26.56 -9.41 -3.61
N LEU A 124 26.00 -8.31 -3.11
CA LEU A 124 26.76 -7.27 -2.42
C LEU A 124 27.44 -7.79 -1.15
N ASN A 125 26.75 -8.58 -0.36
CA ASN A 125 27.31 -9.20 0.84
C ASN A 125 28.42 -10.19 0.49
N SER A 126 28.27 -10.96 -0.60
CA SER A 126 29.31 -11.88 -1.07
C SER A 126 30.59 -11.13 -1.46
N VAL A 127 30.49 -9.96 -2.09
CA VAL A 127 31.63 -9.10 -2.41
C VAL A 127 32.36 -8.65 -1.15
N LEU A 128 31.62 -8.24 -0.12
CA LEU A 128 32.19 -7.86 1.18
C LEU A 128 32.92 -9.03 1.86
N GLN A 129 32.31 -10.22 1.87
CA GLN A 129 32.91 -11.42 2.47
C GLN A 129 34.20 -11.84 1.75
N LEU A 130 34.21 -11.83 0.41
CA LEU A 130 35.41 -12.13 -0.37
C LEU A 130 36.52 -11.13 -0.05
N GLN A 131 36.19 -9.84 0.07
CA GLN A 131 37.15 -8.79 0.40
C GLN A 131 37.71 -8.90 1.82
N ASP A 132 36.97 -9.49 2.75
CA ASP A 132 37.41 -9.78 4.11
C ASP A 132 38.27 -11.05 4.17
N GLN A 133 38.02 -12.03 3.31
CA GLN A 133 38.77 -13.30 3.26
C GLN A 133 40.19 -13.17 2.67
N TYR A 134 40.44 -12.18 1.80
CA TYR A 134 41.79 -11.87 1.27
C TYR A 134 42.60 -10.93 2.19
N ARG A 135 42.23 -10.85 3.48
CA ARG A 135 43.02 -10.21 4.54
C ARG A 135 44.20 -11.06 4.97
#